data_AF-A0A1D7TU11-F1
#
_entry.id   AF-A0A1D7TU11-F1
#
_cell.length_a   1.000
_cell.length_b   1.000
_cell.length_c   1.000
_cell.angle_alpha   90.00
_cell.angle_beta   90.00
_cell.angle_gamma   90.00
#
_symmetry.space_group_name_H-M   'P 1'
#
loop_
_entity.id
_entity.type
_entity.pdbx_description
1 polymer ?
#
loop_
_entity_poly.entity_id
_entity_poly.type
_entity_poly.pdbx_seq_one_letter_code
_entity_poly.pdbx_strand_id
1 'polypeptide(L)'
;MFVFLGLNSLVGPVIDSCINVLIKELFDKEKLITTNSLMNVSFDIAYIFGTLASSLVVLTGKSKVTFIVIAIIFLLIGGILASIKNITAAKPQIPISFGKSIQHMSSSLKFLWGNRPLFNVIIASFLWNLLIWGSLPVVLPILSKLFNHSVLMYSSLNSVQSIGIIVGSLLVGMISVKMDKIKIIYLSMIFQSLFLIVFSL
;
A
#
# COMPACT_ATOMS: atom_id res chain seq x y z
N MET A 1 -13.45 -1.80 21.41
CA MET A 1 -12.76 -0.96 20.41
C MET A 1 -11.53 -1.66 19.84
N PHE A 2 -10.53 -2.02 20.67
CA PHE A 2 -9.30 -2.67 20.19
C PHE A 2 -9.48 -4.03 19.50
N VAL A 3 -10.44 -4.85 19.93
CA VAL A 3 -10.75 -6.14 19.27
C VAL A 3 -11.21 -5.94 17.83
N PHE A 4 -12.15 -5.01 17.60
CA PHE A 4 -12.64 -4.71 16.24
C PHE A 4 -11.56 -4.09 15.35
N LEU A 5 -10.68 -3.25 15.92
CA LEU A 5 -9.52 -2.74 15.21
C LEU A 5 -8.55 -3.87 14.83
N GLY A 6 -8.28 -4.79 15.75
CA GLY A 6 -7.45 -5.97 15.49
C GLY A 6 -8.04 -6.86 14.39
N LEU A 7 -9.35 -7.12 14.44
CA LEU A 7 -10.04 -7.88 13.40
C LEU A 7 -9.95 -7.19 12.03
N ASN A 8 -10.14 -5.87 11.96
CA ASN A 8 -9.98 -5.12 10.73
C ASN A 8 -8.55 -5.24 10.17
N SER A 9 -7.54 -5.12 11.03
CA SER A 9 -6.13 -5.25 10.64
C SER A 9 -5.76 -6.65 10.12
N LEU A 10 -6.46 -7.72 10.54
CA LEU A 10 -6.25 -9.07 10.03
C LEU A 10 -6.75 -9.25 8.60
N VAL A 11 -7.76 -8.48 8.19
CA VAL A 11 -8.38 -8.58 6.87
C VAL A 11 -7.51 -7.93 5.78
N GLY A 12 -6.81 -6.83 6.11
CA GLY A 12 -5.98 -6.09 5.16
C GLY A 12 -4.99 -6.96 4.37
N PRO A 13 -4.07 -7.69 5.04
CA PRO A 13 -3.09 -8.54 4.35
C PRO A 13 -3.71 -9.62 3.47
N VAL A 14 -4.89 -10.13 3.85
CA VAL A 14 -5.63 -11.12 3.06
C VAL A 14 -6.14 -10.50 1.77
N ILE A 15 -6.76 -9.31 1.85
CA ILE A 15 -7.25 -8.58 0.68
C ILE A 15 -6.10 -8.27 -0.28
N ASP A 16 -4.98 -7.71 0.23
CA ASP A 16 -3.83 -7.35 -0.61
C ASP A 16 -3.23 -8.58 -1.31
N SER A 17 -3.15 -9.71 -0.61
CA SER A 17 -2.67 -10.97 -1.18
C SER A 17 -3.61 -11.49 -2.28
N CYS A 18 -4.93 -11.44 -2.02
CA CYS A 18 -5.94 -11.86 -2.99
C CYS A 18 -5.93 -11.00 -4.25
N ILE A 19 -5.84 -9.66 -4.11
CA ILE A 19 -5.78 -8.73 -5.25
C ILE A 19 -4.54 -9.04 -6.12
N ASN A 20 -3.37 -9.21 -5.51
CA ASN A 20 -2.13 -9.50 -6.23
C ASN A 20 -2.15 -10.85 -6.96
N VAL A 21 -2.81 -11.87 -6.40
CA VAL A 21 -3.01 -13.16 -7.08
C VAL A 21 -4.00 -13.00 -8.22
N LEU A 22 -5.14 -12.35 -7.98
CA LEU A 22 -6.21 -12.19 -8.95
C LEU A 22 -5.77 -11.39 -10.18
N ILE A 23 -4.98 -10.33 -10.01
CA ILE A 23 -4.38 -9.59 -11.14
C ILE A 23 -3.50 -10.51 -12.00
N LYS A 24 -2.68 -11.37 -11.37
CA LYS A 24 -1.81 -12.31 -12.09
C LYS A 24 -2.59 -13.40 -12.84
N GLU A 25 -3.79 -13.74 -12.37
CA GLU A 25 -4.64 -14.74 -13.02
C GLU A 25 -5.51 -14.15 -14.14
N LEU A 26 -5.91 -12.89 -14.04
CA LEU A 26 -6.81 -12.24 -15.00
C LEU A 26 -6.10 -11.56 -16.19
N PHE A 27 -4.83 -11.21 -16.05
CA PHE A 27 -4.11 -10.43 -17.06
C PHE A 27 -2.87 -11.16 -17.58
N ASP A 28 -2.62 -11.03 -18.88
CA ASP A 28 -1.40 -11.52 -19.53
C ASP A 28 -0.15 -10.83 -18.96
N LYS A 29 0.98 -11.53 -18.99
CA LYS A 29 2.27 -11.05 -18.44
C LYS A 29 2.68 -9.66 -18.96
N GLU A 30 2.38 -9.37 -20.22
CA GLU A 30 2.68 -8.08 -20.87
C GLU A 30 1.90 -6.93 -20.26
N LYS A 31 0.65 -7.18 -19.85
CA LYS A 31 -0.24 -6.19 -19.23
C LYS A 31 -0.04 -6.06 -17.73
N LEU A 32 0.62 -7.02 -17.07
CA LEU A 32 0.80 -7.00 -15.60
C LEU A 32 1.51 -5.74 -15.11
N ILE A 33 2.51 -5.23 -15.84
CA ILE A 33 3.23 -4.01 -15.45
C ILE A 33 2.27 -2.82 -15.48
N THR A 34 1.54 -2.64 -16.58
CA THR A 34 0.57 -1.55 -16.76
C THR A 34 -0.57 -1.64 -15.75
N THR A 35 -1.15 -2.81 -15.53
CA THR A 35 -2.23 -3.01 -14.56
C THR A 35 -1.76 -2.72 -13.13
N ASN A 36 -0.55 -3.17 -12.76
CA ASN A 36 0.03 -2.88 -11.46
C ASN A 36 0.29 -1.37 -11.26
N SER A 37 0.81 -0.70 -12.29
CA SER A 37 0.99 0.76 -12.26
C SER A 37 -0.33 1.51 -12.12
N LEU A 38 -1.37 1.11 -12.87
CA LEU A 38 -2.69 1.73 -12.79
C LEU A 38 -3.31 1.56 -11.40
N MET A 39 -3.15 0.39 -10.78
CA MET A 39 -3.61 0.13 -9.43
C MET A 39 -2.94 1.06 -8.41
N ASN A 40 -1.61 1.21 -8.49
CA ASN A 40 -0.86 2.10 -7.59
C ASN A 40 -1.29 3.57 -7.76
N VAL A 41 -1.40 4.05 -9.01
CA VAL A 41 -1.85 5.43 -9.27
C VAL A 41 -3.29 5.64 -8.76
N SER A 42 -4.17 4.65 -8.94
CA SER A 42 -5.55 4.72 -8.44
C SER A 42 -5.59 4.78 -6.91
N PHE A 43 -4.72 4.02 -6.23
CA PHE A 43 -4.56 4.08 -4.78
C PHE A 43 -4.09 5.46 -4.31
N ASP A 44 -3.07 6.03 -4.95
CA ASP A 44 -2.55 7.36 -4.59
C ASP A 44 -3.58 8.48 -4.84
N ILE A 45 -4.35 8.40 -5.93
CA ILE A 45 -5.46 9.33 -6.19
C ILE A 45 -6.51 9.22 -5.07
N ALA A 46 -6.91 8.00 -4.71
CA ALA A 46 -7.84 7.78 -3.61
C ALA A 46 -7.29 8.31 -2.28
N TYR A 47 -5.97 8.18 -2.04
CA TYR A 47 -5.31 8.68 -0.85
C TYR A 47 -5.31 10.22 -0.78
N ILE A 48 -5.05 10.90 -1.90
CA ILE A 48 -5.13 12.38 -1.99
C ILE A 48 -6.52 12.85 -1.59
N PHE A 49 -7.56 12.36 -2.28
CA PHE A 49 -8.92 12.80 -2.00
C PHE A 49 -9.42 12.35 -0.62
N GLY A 50 -9.03 11.15 -0.17
CA GLY A 50 -9.38 10.63 1.16
C GLY A 50 -8.78 11.46 2.29
N THR A 51 -7.50 11.86 2.17
CA THR A 51 -6.83 12.66 3.20
C THR A 51 -7.38 14.09 3.25
N LEU A 52 -7.71 14.71 2.12
CA LEU A 52 -8.40 16.02 2.07
C LEU A 52 -9.83 15.93 2.63
N ALA A 53 -10.58 14.89 2.27
CA ALA A 53 -11.92 14.67 2.81
C ALA A 53 -11.87 14.48 4.33
N SER A 54 -10.83 13.82 4.87
CA SER A 54 -10.68 13.64 6.31
C SER A 54 -10.59 14.96 7.09
N SER A 55 -9.99 16.02 6.52
CA SER A 55 -9.95 17.35 7.15
C SER A 55 -11.34 17.94 7.29
N LEU A 56 -12.17 17.83 6.25
CA LEU A 56 -13.56 18.32 6.27
C LEU A 56 -14.40 17.59 7.32
N VAL A 57 -14.17 16.29 7.49
CA VAL A 57 -14.85 15.49 8.52
C VAL A 57 -14.48 15.97 9.92
N VAL A 58 -13.19 16.24 10.17
CA VAL A 58 -12.72 16.77 11.44
C VAL A 58 -13.28 18.17 11.70
N LEU A 59 -13.25 19.07 10.71
CA LEU A 59 -13.74 20.45 10.84
C LEU A 59 -15.26 20.52 11.08
N THR A 60 -16.02 19.61 10.46
CA THR A 60 -17.49 19.56 10.64
C THR A 60 -17.93 18.79 11.90
N GLY A 61 -17.03 18.04 12.54
CA GLY A 61 -17.33 17.21 13.70
C GLY A 61 -18.24 16.00 13.41
N LYS A 62 -18.49 15.67 12.14
CA LYS A 62 -19.47 14.65 11.71
C LYS A 62 -18.89 13.24 11.55
N SER A 63 -17.82 12.90 12.28
CA SER A 63 -17.08 11.64 12.13
C SER A 63 -17.96 10.39 12.19
N LYS A 64 -18.98 10.36 13.05
CA LYS A 64 -19.93 9.22 13.14
C LYS A 64 -20.68 8.98 11.84
N VAL A 65 -21.19 10.06 11.21
CA VAL A 65 -21.94 9.96 9.94
C VAL A 65 -21.01 9.49 8.84
N THR A 66 -19.78 10.00 8.79
CA THR A 66 -18.76 9.57 7.82
C THR A 66 -18.47 8.08 7.93
N PHE A 67 -18.26 7.54 9.14
CA PHE A 67 -18.02 6.11 9.31
C PHE A 67 -19.21 5.24 8.86
N ILE A 68 -20.44 5.67 9.10
CA ILE A 68 -21.64 4.96 8.62
C ILE A 68 -21.70 4.96 7.09
N VAL A 69 -21.46 6.11 6.45
CA VAL A 69 -21.44 6.23 4.99
C VAL A 69 -20.36 5.33 4.39
N ILE A 70 -19.15 5.33 4.97
CA ILE A 70 -18.05 4.44 4.55
C ILE A 70 -18.47 2.98 4.67
N ALA A 71 -19.07 2.57 5.79
CA ALA A 71 -19.53 1.20 5.98
C ALA A 71 -20.57 0.79 4.92
N ILE A 72 -21.53 1.66 4.58
CA ILE A 72 -22.52 1.41 3.53
C ILE A 72 -21.83 1.23 2.17
N ILE A 73 -20.86 2.10 1.83
CA ILE A 73 -20.11 2.00 0.56
C ILE A 73 -19.36 0.66 0.49
N PHE A 74 -18.67 0.25 1.56
CA PHE A 74 -17.97 -1.03 1.60
C PHE A 74 -18.93 -2.21 1.47
N LEU A 75 -20.12 -2.16 2.08
CA LEU A 75 -21.15 -3.19 1.91
C LEU A 75 -21.68 -3.25 0.47
N LEU A 76 -21.91 -2.10 -0.16
CA LEU A 76 -22.34 -2.03 -1.57
C LEU A 76 -21.27 -2.62 -2.50
N ILE A 77 -20.00 -2.26 -2.30
CA ILE A 77 -18.87 -2.84 -3.06
C ILE A 77 -18.80 -4.35 -2.83
N GLY A 78 -18.92 -4.81 -1.58
CA GLY A 78 -18.96 -6.24 -1.26
C GLY A 78 -20.11 -6.97 -1.98
N GLY A 79 -21.28 -6.34 -2.06
CA GLY A 79 -22.43 -6.85 -2.81
C GLY A 79 -22.19 -6.93 -4.32
N ILE A 80 -21.56 -5.90 -4.91
CA ILE A 80 -21.16 -5.89 -6.33
C ILE A 80 -20.12 -6.98 -6.58
N LEU A 81 -19.10 -7.11 -5.74
CA LEU A 81 -18.09 -8.16 -5.90
C LEU A 81 -18.69 -9.56 -5.76
N ALA A 82 -19.64 -9.75 -4.85
CA ALA A 82 -20.36 -11.01 -4.70
C ALA A 82 -21.24 -11.34 -5.93
N SER A 83 -21.71 -10.32 -6.67
CA SER A 83 -22.51 -10.51 -7.88
C SER A 83 -21.67 -10.82 -9.13
N ILE A 84 -20.36 -10.55 -9.13
CA ILE A 84 -19.40 -10.90 -10.21
C ILE A 84 -19.12 -12.43 -10.27
N LYS A 85 -20.00 -13.25 -9.69
CA LYS A 85 -19.93 -14.72 -9.74
C LYS A 85 -19.80 -15.19 -11.21
N ASN A 86 -18.68 -15.86 -11.53
CA ASN A 86 -18.42 -16.70 -12.73
C ASN A 86 -17.34 -16.26 -13.76
N ILE A 87 -16.27 -15.51 -13.41
CA ILE A 87 -15.21 -15.23 -14.40
C ILE A 87 -14.05 -16.24 -14.38
N THR A 88 -13.82 -16.98 -13.29
CA THR A 88 -12.74 -17.96 -13.22
C THR A 88 -13.29 -19.38 -13.33
N ALA A 89 -12.98 -20.04 -14.45
CA ALA A 89 -13.17 -21.48 -14.63
C ALA A 89 -12.63 -22.21 -13.38
N ALA A 90 -13.43 -23.13 -12.84
CA ALA A 90 -13.13 -23.88 -11.64
C ALA A 90 -11.77 -24.57 -11.76
N LYS A 91 -10.70 -23.94 -11.24
CA LYS A 91 -9.46 -24.65 -10.95
C LYS A 91 -9.78 -25.68 -9.87
N PRO A 92 -9.21 -26.90 -9.95
CA PRO A 92 -9.47 -27.93 -8.96
C PRO A 92 -9.20 -27.36 -7.56
N GLN A 93 -10.21 -27.45 -6.69
CA GLN A 93 -10.07 -27.09 -5.28
C GLN A 93 -9.00 -27.99 -4.67
N ILE A 94 -7.81 -27.44 -4.46
CA ILE A 94 -6.74 -28.15 -3.75
C ILE A 94 -7.25 -28.33 -2.32
N PRO A 95 -7.36 -29.57 -1.80
CA PRO A 95 -7.81 -29.79 -0.44
C PRO A 95 -6.88 -29.05 0.54
N ILE A 96 -7.45 -28.10 1.27
CA ILE A 96 -6.72 -27.25 2.21
C ILE A 96 -6.34 -28.11 3.42
N SER A 97 -5.11 -28.64 3.41
CA SER A 97 -4.54 -29.31 4.57
C SER A 97 -3.62 -28.33 5.29
N PHE A 98 -3.98 -27.96 6.53
CA PHE A 98 -3.21 -27.01 7.34
C PHE A 98 -1.74 -27.44 7.51
N GLY A 99 -1.49 -28.74 7.69
CA GLY A 99 -0.14 -29.30 7.76
C GLY A 99 0.66 -29.11 6.47
N LYS A 100 0.04 -29.31 5.30
CA LYS A 100 0.68 -29.05 4.01
C LYS A 100 0.94 -27.55 3.81
N SER A 101 0.01 -26.67 4.20
CA SER A 101 0.21 -25.22 4.12
C SER A 101 1.39 -24.74 4.97
N ILE A 102 1.53 -25.23 6.20
CA ILE A 102 2.70 -24.92 7.05
C ILE A 102 3.98 -25.46 6.41
N GLN A 103 3.95 -26.68 5.88
CA GLN A 103 5.11 -27.26 5.20
C GLN A 103 5.53 -26.43 3.98
N HIS A 104 4.58 -25.98 3.14
CA HIS A 104 4.85 -25.09 2.00
C HIS A 104 5.42 -23.74 2.44
N MET A 105 4.88 -23.14 3.50
CA MET A 105 5.37 -21.88 4.05
C MET A 105 6.80 -22.02 4.59
N SER A 106 7.08 -23.08 5.36
CA SER A 106 8.43 -23.39 5.86
C SER A 106 9.42 -23.62 4.73
N SER A 107 9.02 -24.35 3.68
CA SER A 107 9.86 -24.64 2.52
C SER A 107 10.16 -23.37 1.71
N SER A 108 9.17 -22.49 1.58
CA SER A 108 9.32 -21.17 0.93
C SER A 108 10.29 -20.28 1.72
N LEU A 109 10.20 -20.25 3.05
CA LEU A 109 11.14 -19.52 3.91
C LEU A 109 12.56 -20.06 3.79
N LYS A 110 12.74 -21.40 3.79
CA LYS A 110 14.05 -22.04 3.58
C LYS A 110 14.62 -21.68 2.20
N PHE A 111 13.79 -21.68 1.16
CA PHE A 111 14.20 -21.26 -0.18
C PHE A 111 14.67 -19.82 -0.22
N LEU A 112 13.92 -18.89 0.39
CA LEU A 112 14.31 -17.49 0.49
C LEU A 112 15.66 -17.35 1.18
N TRP A 113 15.88 -18.07 2.29
CA TRP A 113 17.15 -18.04 3.02
C TRP A 113 18.34 -18.54 2.19
N GLY A 114 18.11 -19.52 1.31
CA GLY A 114 19.11 -20.04 0.39
C GLY A 114 19.46 -19.07 -0.75
N ASN A 115 18.51 -18.25 -1.20
CA ASN A 115 18.71 -17.25 -2.26
C ASN A 115 19.02 -15.87 -1.66
N ARG A 116 20.31 -15.65 -1.35
CA ARG A 116 20.78 -14.40 -0.70
C ARG A 116 20.38 -13.11 -1.42
N PRO A 117 20.49 -12.98 -2.76
CA PRO A 117 20.02 -11.79 -3.46
C PRO A 117 18.54 -11.49 -3.23
N LEU A 118 17.69 -12.51 -3.34
CA LEU A 118 16.25 -12.35 -3.13
C LEU A 118 15.92 -12.02 -1.66
N PHE A 119 16.58 -12.69 -0.72
CA PHE A 119 16.45 -12.41 0.71
C PHE A 119 16.82 -10.96 1.03
N ASN A 120 17.93 -10.45 0.49
CA ASN A 120 18.38 -9.09 0.73
C ASN A 120 17.37 -8.05 0.21
N VAL A 121 16.77 -8.29 -0.96
CA VAL A 121 15.73 -7.42 -1.50
C VAL A 121 14.49 -7.41 -0.61
N ILE A 122 14.08 -8.56 -0.09
CA ILE A 122 12.92 -8.68 0.82
C ILE A 122 13.20 -7.93 2.12
N ILE A 123 14.37 -8.14 2.75
CA ILE A 123 14.73 -7.45 4.00
C ILE A 123 14.86 -5.95 3.79
N ALA A 124 15.51 -5.52 2.70
CA ALA A 124 15.60 -4.09 2.37
C ALA A 124 14.21 -3.48 2.18
N SER A 125 13.31 -4.17 1.47
CA SER A 125 11.93 -3.72 1.27
C SER A 125 11.14 -3.69 2.57
N PHE A 126 11.29 -4.69 3.44
CA PHE A 126 10.64 -4.74 4.75
C PHE A 126 11.09 -3.57 5.63
N LEU A 127 12.40 -3.38 5.77
CA LEU A 127 12.97 -2.29 6.57
C LEU A 127 12.55 -0.93 6.02
N TRP A 128 12.59 -0.76 4.70
CA TRP A 128 12.13 0.46 4.06
C TRP A 128 10.66 0.75 4.36
N ASN A 129 9.78 -0.25 4.21
CA ASN A 129 8.36 -0.06 4.49
C ASN A 129 8.10 0.23 5.98
N LEU A 130 8.78 -0.49 6.88
CA LEU A 130 8.64 -0.30 8.32
C LEU A 130 9.09 1.11 8.73
N LEU A 131 10.27 1.54 8.28
CA LEU A 131 10.86 2.81 8.70
C LEU A 131 10.16 4.00 8.06
N ILE A 132 9.82 3.94 6.77
CA ILE A 132 9.18 5.06 6.08
C ILE A 132 7.69 5.09 6.40
N TRP A 133 6.94 4.05 6.03
CA TRP A 133 5.48 4.05 6.20
C TRP A 133 5.05 3.89 7.65
N GLY A 134 5.88 3.28 8.51
CA GLY A 134 5.60 3.22 9.95
C GLY A 134 5.89 4.53 10.70
N SER A 135 6.84 5.35 10.24
CA SER A 135 7.18 6.61 10.92
C SER A 135 6.38 7.81 10.44
N LEU A 136 6.06 7.89 9.14
CA LEU A 136 5.38 9.06 8.57
C LEU A 136 4.06 9.42 9.26
N PRO A 137 3.17 8.47 9.63
CA PRO A 137 1.94 8.78 10.37
C PRO A 137 2.18 9.41 11.75
N VAL A 138 3.38 9.26 12.32
CA VAL A 138 3.79 9.85 13.60
C VAL A 138 4.51 11.19 13.37
N VAL A 139 5.36 11.27 12.35
CA VAL A 139 6.17 12.47 12.05
C VAL A 139 5.32 13.59 11.47
N LEU A 140 4.39 13.30 10.54
CA LEU A 140 3.58 14.32 9.88
C LEU A 140 2.68 15.13 10.85
N PRO A 141 2.01 14.52 11.85
CA PRO A 141 1.29 15.29 12.86
C PRO A 141 2.19 16.14 13.76
N ILE A 142 3.46 15.75 13.98
CA ILE A 142 4.42 16.54 14.74
C ILE A 142 4.83 17.77 13.93
N LEU A 143 5.15 17.58 12.65
CA LEU A 143 5.46 18.69 11.73
C LEU A 143 4.28 19.67 11.61
N SER A 144 3.03 19.19 11.58
CA SER A 144 1.88 20.09 11.53
C SER A 144 1.70 20.93 12.80
N LYS A 145 2.27 20.53 13.95
CA LYS A 145 2.29 21.38 15.16
C LYS A 145 3.10 22.66 14.95
N LEU A 146 4.16 22.62 14.12
CA LEU A 146 4.93 23.82 13.76
C LEU A 146 4.10 24.83 12.96
N PHE A 147 2.97 24.39 12.39
CA PHE A 147 2.02 25.21 11.64
C PHE A 147 0.68 25.37 12.39
N ASN A 148 0.75 25.71 13.69
CA ASN A 148 -0.41 25.99 14.55
C ASN A 148 -1.47 24.87 14.59
N HIS A 149 -1.04 23.60 14.53
CA HIS A 149 -1.95 22.44 14.58
C HIS A 149 -3.00 22.44 13.46
N SER A 150 -2.71 23.05 12.31
CA SER A 150 -3.64 23.11 11.19
C SER A 150 -3.96 21.71 10.65
N VAL A 151 -5.20 21.28 10.83
CA VAL A 151 -5.73 20.00 10.28
C VAL A 151 -5.60 19.99 8.76
N LEU A 152 -5.80 21.14 8.11
CA LEU A 152 -5.63 21.29 6.66
C LEU A 152 -4.17 21.08 6.25
N MET A 153 -3.21 21.56 7.06
CA MET A 153 -1.78 21.36 6.77
C MET A 153 -1.40 19.88 6.84
N TYR A 154 -1.87 19.15 7.86
CA TYR A 154 -1.63 17.71 7.98
C TYR A 154 -2.14 16.93 6.77
N SER A 155 -3.39 17.19 6.36
CA SER A 155 -3.99 16.52 5.20
C SER A 155 -3.32 16.93 3.88
N SER A 156 -2.92 18.20 3.75
CA SER A 156 -2.19 18.69 2.57
C SER A 156 -0.83 18.02 2.44
N LEU A 157 -0.08 17.84 3.54
CA LEU A 157 1.20 17.14 3.53
C LEU A 157 1.06 15.69 3.05
N ASN A 158 0.03 14.98 3.54
CA ASN A 158 -0.27 13.61 3.08
C ASN A 158 -0.65 13.58 1.58
N SER A 159 -1.42 14.56 1.10
CA SER A 159 -1.77 14.66 -0.31
C SER A 159 -0.55 14.95 -1.19
N VAL A 160 0.31 15.88 -0.77
CA VAL A 160 1.56 16.21 -1.48
C VAL A 160 2.46 14.98 -1.60
N GLN A 161 2.51 14.14 -0.57
CA GLN A 161 3.25 12.88 -0.62
C GLN A 161 2.75 11.99 -1.78
N SER A 162 1.44 11.72 -1.86
CA SER A 162 0.89 10.89 -2.95
C SER A 162 1.03 11.54 -4.32
N ILE A 163 0.91 12.87 -4.43
CA ILE A 163 1.21 13.58 -5.69
C ILE A 163 2.69 13.34 -6.08
N GLY A 164 3.60 13.44 -5.12
CA GLY A 164 5.02 13.17 -5.32
C GLY A 164 5.28 11.73 -5.78
N ILE A 165 4.56 10.74 -5.26
CA ILE A 165 4.64 9.35 -5.70
C ILE A 165 4.19 9.20 -7.15
N ILE A 166 3.05 9.80 -7.53
CA ILE A 166 2.54 9.75 -8.91
C ILE A 166 3.53 10.41 -9.87
N VAL A 167 3.95 11.65 -9.58
CA VAL A 167 4.89 12.40 -10.44
C VAL A 167 6.23 11.69 -10.52
N GLY A 168 6.77 11.22 -9.40
CA GLY A 168 8.02 10.45 -9.37
C GLY A 168 7.94 9.16 -10.18
N SER A 169 6.83 8.43 -10.07
CA SER A 169 6.59 7.20 -10.84
C SER A 169 6.52 7.47 -12.34
N LEU A 170 5.85 8.56 -12.75
CA LEU A 170 5.79 8.97 -14.15
C LEU A 170 7.17 9.36 -14.69
N LEU A 171 7.93 10.17 -13.94
CA LEU A 171 9.28 10.59 -14.32
C LEU A 171 10.22 9.39 -14.48
N VAL A 172 10.22 8.45 -13.53
CA VAL A 172 11.03 7.23 -13.62
C VAL A 172 10.60 6.37 -14.82
N GLY A 173 9.30 6.31 -15.12
CA GLY A 173 8.78 5.59 -16.29
C GLY A 173 9.17 6.21 -17.63
N MET A 174 9.35 7.54 -17.67
CA MET A 174 9.77 8.27 -18.87
C MET A 174 11.28 8.22 -19.12
N ILE A 175 12.08 8.07 -18.07
CA ILE A 175 13.53 8.04 -18.19
C ILE A 175 14.00 6.60 -18.44
N SER A 176 14.54 6.34 -19.63
CA SER A 176 15.27 5.09 -19.91
C SER A 176 16.65 5.13 -19.24
N VAL A 177 16.70 4.79 -17.95
CA VAL A 177 17.95 4.78 -17.18
C VAL A 177 18.80 3.58 -17.60
N LYS A 178 20.03 3.83 -18.10
CA LYS A 178 21.01 2.78 -18.46
C LYS A 178 21.71 2.14 -17.25
N MET A 179 21.32 2.52 -16.03
CA MET A 179 21.92 2.04 -14.78
C MET A 179 21.23 0.77 -14.29
N ASP A 180 21.97 -0.01 -13.49
CA ASP A 180 21.42 -1.15 -12.78
C ASP A 180 20.24 -0.73 -11.88
N LYS A 181 19.08 -1.38 -12.04
CA LYS A 181 17.84 -1.11 -11.31
C LYS A 181 18.05 -1.20 -9.80
N ILE A 182 18.90 -2.10 -9.32
CA ILE A 182 19.19 -2.25 -7.89
C ILE A 182 19.93 -1.01 -7.37
N LYS A 183 20.88 -0.47 -8.15
CA LYS A 183 21.61 0.76 -7.79
C LYS A 183 20.68 1.97 -7.73
N ILE A 184 19.72 2.07 -8.65
CA ILE A 184 18.72 3.13 -8.65
C ILE A 184 17.90 3.09 -7.35
N ILE A 185 17.44 1.90 -6.95
CA ILE A 185 16.69 1.72 -5.69
C ILE A 185 17.51 2.22 -4.50
N TYR A 186 18.76 1.78 -4.35
CA TYR A 186 19.60 2.23 -3.24
C TYR A 186 19.87 3.74 -3.27
N LEU A 187 20.10 4.33 -4.45
CA LEU A 187 20.31 5.77 -4.58
C LEU A 187 19.06 6.56 -4.17
N SER A 188 17.88 6.11 -4.58
CA SER A 188 16.60 6.70 -4.16
C SER A 188 16.42 6.62 -2.64
N MET A 189 16.80 5.49 -2.03
CA MET A 189 16.73 5.31 -0.58
C MET A 189 17.65 6.28 0.17
N ILE A 190 18.88 6.47 -0.31
CA ILE A 190 19.84 7.43 0.26
C ILE A 190 19.31 8.86 0.11
N PHE A 191 18.86 9.24 -1.09
CA PHE A 191 18.35 10.58 -1.37
C PHE A 191 17.17 10.94 -0.46
N GLN A 192 16.21 10.03 -0.33
CA GLN A 192 15.07 10.23 0.56
C GLN A 192 15.47 10.27 2.05
N SER A 193 16.47 9.48 2.46
CA SER A 193 16.98 9.54 3.84
C SER A 193 17.66 10.88 4.14
N LEU A 194 18.46 11.39 3.20
CA LEU A 194 19.07 12.73 3.32
C LEU A 194 18.02 13.82 3.35
N PHE A 195 16.99 13.73 2.51
CA PHE A 195 15.86 14.65 2.52
C PHE A 195 15.19 14.66 3.90
N LEU A 196 14.88 13.49 4.46
CA LEU A 196 14.31 13.41 5.81
C LEU A 196 15.22 14.04 6.87
N ILE A 197 16.54 13.80 6.83
CA ILE A 197 17.48 14.41 7.78
C ILE A 197 17.45 15.94 7.70
N VAL A 198 17.48 16.50 6.49
CA VAL A 198 17.48 17.96 6.27
C VAL A 198 16.20 18.61 6.76
N PHE A 199 15.04 17.95 6.56
CA PHE A 199 13.73 18.48 6.93
C PHE A 199 13.23 18.04 8.32
N SER A 200 13.95 17.16 9.01
CA SER A 200 13.66 16.73 10.39
C SER A 200 14.30 17.62 11.47
N LEU A 201 14.94 18.73 11.07
CA LEU A 201 15.52 19.77 11.92
C LEU A 201 14.67 21.05 11.89
#